data_AF-A0A2P8D7C6-F1
#
_entry.id   AF-A0A2P8D7C6-F1
#
_cell.length_a   1.000
_cell.length_b   1.000
_cell.length_c   1.000
_cell.angle_alpha   90.00
_cell.angle_beta   90.00
_cell.angle_gamma   90.00
#
_symmetry.space_group_name_H-M   'P 1'
#
loop_
_entity.id
_entity.type
_entity.pdbx_description
1 polymer ?
#
loop_
_entity_poly.entity_id
_entity_poly.type
_entity_poly.pdbx_seq_one_letter_code
_entity_poly.pdbx_strand_id
1 'polypeptide(L)' 'MNEVERHADMQGREDDPLPDWVYRTKASNVCPKCGKAALDTRVPRPVVVKLLLFWLPIRRYECSFCFKRSYLR' A
#
# COMPACT_ATOMS: atom_id res chain seq x y z
N MET A 1 1.04 12.82 -59.20
CA MET A 1 2.29 12.11 -58.87
C MET A 1 3.13 13.01 -57.98
N ASN A 2 3.12 12.76 -56.67
CA ASN A 2 4.26 12.90 -55.74
C ASN A 2 3.81 12.55 -54.31
N GLU A 3 3.67 11.24 -54.09
CA GLU A 3 4.42 10.45 -53.10
C GLU A 3 4.86 11.06 -51.76
N VAL A 4 3.98 11.72 -50.99
CA VAL A 4 4.26 11.96 -49.56
C VAL A 4 3.03 11.82 -48.65
N GLU A 5 2.22 10.78 -48.86
CA GLU A 5 1.18 10.30 -47.91
C GLU A 5 1.66 9.08 -47.09
N ARG A 6 2.95 8.96 -46.79
CA ARG A 6 3.53 7.77 -46.13
C ARG A 6 4.37 8.06 -44.90
N HIS A 7 3.81 8.82 -43.96
CA HIS A 7 4.14 8.65 -42.55
C HIS A 7 2.84 8.42 -41.78
N ALA A 8 2.32 7.20 -41.93
CA ALA A 8 1.77 6.49 -40.79
C ALA A 8 2.85 6.48 -39.69
N ASP A 9 2.48 6.82 -38.46
CA ASP A 9 2.56 5.90 -37.33
C ASP A 9 2.29 6.62 -36.01
N MET A 10 1.37 6.01 -35.27
CA MET A 10 1.28 5.95 -33.81
C MET A 10 2.01 7.03 -32.99
N GLN A 11 1.27 8.03 -32.55
CA GLN A 11 1.52 8.59 -31.21
C GLN A 11 0.54 7.92 -30.25
N GLY A 12 0.98 6.79 -29.73
CA GLY A 12 0.30 6.06 -28.68
C GLY A 12 0.45 6.75 -27.33
N ARG A 13 -0.63 6.60 -26.54
CA ARG A 13 -0.66 6.65 -25.08
C ARG A 13 -0.04 7.91 -24.47
N GLU A 14 -0.82 8.98 -24.49
CA GLU A 14 -0.74 9.97 -23.41
C GLU A 14 -0.88 9.20 -22.09
N ASP A 15 0.20 9.19 -21.32
CA ASP A 15 0.23 8.78 -19.93
C ASP A 15 -0.74 9.69 -19.16
N ASP A 16 -2.03 9.37 -19.20
CA ASP A 16 -3.01 9.93 -18.28
C ASP A 16 -2.41 9.75 -16.87
N PRO A 17 -2.20 10.84 -16.10
CA PRO A 17 -1.81 10.70 -14.71
C PRO A 17 -2.88 9.86 -14.03
N LEU A 18 -2.52 8.62 -13.69
CA LEU A 18 -3.42 7.66 -13.07
C LEU A 18 -4.15 8.37 -11.92
N PRO A 19 -5.49 8.28 -11.86
CA PRO A 19 -6.26 9.06 -10.91
C PRO A 19 -5.86 8.74 -9.46
N ASP A 20 -6.05 9.70 -8.56
CA ASP A 20 -5.58 9.66 -7.15
C ASP A 20 -5.89 8.38 -6.38
N TRP A 21 -7.01 7.76 -6.71
CA TRP A 21 -7.43 6.51 -6.09
C TRP A 21 -6.58 5.31 -6.49
N VAL A 22 -5.83 5.34 -7.61
CA VAL A 22 -4.89 4.28 -8.01
C VAL A 22 -3.61 4.33 -7.17
N TYR A 23 -3.08 5.53 -6.89
CA TYR A 23 -1.92 5.71 -6.02
C TYR A 23 -2.28 5.89 -4.54
N ARG A 24 -3.53 5.59 -4.15
CA ARG A 24 -3.86 5.23 -2.77
C ARG A 24 -3.22 3.88 -2.42
N THR A 25 -1.90 3.79 -2.58
CA THR A 25 -1.03 2.83 -1.92
C THR A 25 -1.36 2.92 -0.45
N LYS A 26 -2.12 1.92 0.02
CA LYS A 26 -2.47 1.61 1.41
C LYS A 26 -1.96 2.69 2.34
N ALA A 27 -2.82 3.65 2.72
CA ALA A 27 -2.53 4.72 3.66
C ALA A 27 -1.42 4.25 4.61
N SER A 28 -0.18 4.62 4.28
CA SER A 28 0.98 3.99 4.90
C SER A 28 0.88 4.43 6.33
N ASN A 29 0.43 3.53 7.20
CA ASN A 29 0.05 3.90 8.54
C ASN A 29 1.34 4.35 9.21
N VAL A 30 1.59 5.64 9.18
CA VAL A 30 2.80 6.23 9.73
C VAL A 30 2.77 5.89 11.20
N CYS A 31 3.87 5.36 11.71
CA CYS A 31 3.88 4.86 13.07
C CYS A 31 3.47 5.99 14.04
N PRO A 32 2.40 5.81 14.83
CA PRO A 32 1.90 6.84 15.74
C PRO A 32 2.87 7.11 16.91
N LYS A 33 3.94 6.32 17.03
CA LYS A 33 4.94 6.46 18.08
C LYS A 33 6.20 7.20 17.63
N CYS A 34 6.65 7.00 16.38
CA CYS A 34 7.89 7.60 15.91
C CYS A 34 7.73 8.53 14.72
N GLY A 35 6.62 8.50 13.98
CA GLY A 35 6.38 9.36 12.82
C GLY A 35 7.30 9.11 11.61
N LYS A 36 8.26 8.18 11.71
CA LYS A 36 9.39 8.06 10.78
C LYS A 36 9.26 6.91 9.78
N ALA A 37 8.53 5.86 10.13
CA ALA A 37 8.39 4.67 9.29
C ALA A 37 6.95 4.16 9.28
N ALA A 38 6.61 3.45 8.22
CA ALA A 38 5.31 2.83 8.05
C ALA A 38 5.18 1.55 8.90
N LEU A 39 3.94 1.23 9.28
CA LEU A 39 3.56 0.06 10.04
C LEU A 39 3.31 -1.15 9.11
N ASP A 40 4.32 -1.56 8.35
CA ASP A 40 4.18 -2.61 7.34
C ASP A 40 4.27 -4.04 7.92
N THR A 41 4.98 -4.21 9.03
CA THR A 41 5.21 -5.53 9.61
C THR A 41 4.00 -5.99 10.43
N ARG A 42 3.24 -6.95 9.92
CA ARG A 42 2.13 -7.55 10.66
C ARG A 42 2.64 -8.56 11.68
N VAL A 43 2.26 -8.38 12.94
CA VAL A 43 2.64 -9.29 14.03
C VAL A 43 1.66 -10.48 14.06
N PRO A 44 2.15 -11.74 13.97
CA PRO A 44 1.30 -12.91 14.07
C PRO A 44 0.68 -13.01 15.46
N ARG A 45 -0.55 -13.54 15.53
CA ARG A 45 -1.22 -13.79 16.81
C ARG A 45 -0.75 -15.13 17.38
N PRO A 46 -0.47 -15.23 18.69
CA PRO A 46 -0.21 -16.52 19.31
C PRO A 46 -1.43 -17.43 19.19
N VAL A 47 -1.20 -18.73 19.05
CA VAL A 47 -2.24 -19.75 18.78
C VAL A 47 -3.38 -19.68 19.80
N VAL A 48 -3.05 -19.48 21.09
CA VAL A 48 -4.02 -19.33 22.18
C VAL A 48 -5.00 -18.17 21.91
N VAL A 49 -4.50 -17.01 21.48
CA VAL A 49 -5.34 -15.84 21.16
C VAL A 49 -6.18 -16.11 19.91
N LYS A 50 -5.65 -16.86 18.94
CA LYS A 50 -6.39 -17.24 17.73
C LYS A 50 -7.54 -18.20 18.06
N LEU A 51 -7.36 -19.11 19.02
CA LEU A 51 -8.38 -20.07 19.46
C LEU A 51 -9.44 -19.41 20.34
N LEU A 52 -9.04 -18.63 21.35
CA LEU A 52 -9.97 -18.01 22.30
C LEU A 52 -10.68 -16.78 21.73
N LEU A 53 -10.00 -16.00 20.89
CA LEU A 53 -10.54 -14.77 20.28
C LEU A 53 -10.63 -14.91 18.76
N PHE A 54 -11.13 -16.05 18.28
CA PHE A 54 -11.25 -16.32 16.84
C PHE A 54 -12.18 -15.33 16.13
N TRP A 55 -13.22 -14.83 16.82
CA TRP A 55 -14.18 -13.89 16.25
C TRP A 55 -13.68 -12.44 16.20
N LEU A 56 -12.63 -12.09 16.96
CA LEU A 56 -12.24 -10.70 17.13
C LEU A 56 -11.17 -10.32 16.08
N PRO A 57 -11.42 -9.34 15.18
CA PRO A 57 -10.49 -8.98 14.12
C PRO A 57 -9.32 -8.10 14.63
N ILE A 58 -8.55 -8.59 15.60
CA ILE A 58 -7.36 -7.90 16.12
C ILE A 58 -6.21 -7.96 15.10
N ARG A 59 -5.82 -6.82 14.54
CA ARG A 59 -4.61 -6.71 13.70
C ARG A 59 -3.57 -5.87 14.43
N ARG A 60 -2.47 -6.49 14.86
CA ARG A 60 -1.29 -5.81 15.42
C ARG A 60 -0.24 -5.64 14.34
N TYR A 61 0.37 -4.47 14.32
CA TYR A 61 1.47 -4.14 13.44
C TYR A 61 2.63 -3.60 14.26
N GLU A 62 3.83 -3.84 13.78
CA GLU A 62 5.08 -3.41 14.38
C GLU A 62 5.77 -2.42 13.45
N CYS A 63 6.29 -1.35 14.03
CA CYS A 63 7.10 -0.40 13.29
C CYS A 63 8.51 -0.96 13.06
N SER A 64 8.99 -0.96 11.82
CA SER A 64 10.35 -1.39 11.47
C SER A 64 11.46 -0.50 12.03
N PHE A 65 11.14 0.76 12.41
CA PHE A 65 12.13 1.71 12.90
C PHE A 65 12.25 1.71 14.44
N CYS A 66 11.12 1.76 15.14
CA CYS A 66 11.11 1.87 16.61
C CYS A 66 10.70 0.58 17.33
N PHE A 67 10.37 -0.48 16.58
CA PHE A 67 9.93 -1.79 17.08
C PHE A 67 8.72 -1.72 18.04
N LYS A 68 8.02 -0.57 18.08
CA LYS A 68 6.81 -0.43 18.89
C LYS A 68 5.62 -1.01 18.15
N ARG A 69 4.81 -1.74 18.90
CA ARG A 69 3.60 -2.40 18.42
C ARG A 69 2.41 -1.48 18.59
N SER A 70 1.61 -1.35 17.54
CA SER A 70 0.37 -0.57 17.55
C SER A 70 -0.74 -1.36 16.86
N TYR A 71 -1.97 -1.15 17.30
CA TYR A 71 -3.13 -1.64 16.57
C TYR A 71 -3.48 -0.59 15.52
N LEU A 72 -3.68 -1.03 14.28
CA LEU A 72 -4.30 -0.18 13.27
C LEU A 72 -5.81 -0.28 13.48
N ARG A 73 -6.45 0.89 13.62
CA ARG A 73 -7.89 1.01 13.84
C ARG A 73 -8.63 1.07 12.52
#